data_AF-A0AAU0PP93-F1
#
_entry.id   AF-A0AAU0PP93-F1
#
_cell.length_a   1.000
_cell.length_b   1.000
_cell.length_c   1.000
_cell.angle_alpha   90.00
_cell.angle_beta   90.00
_cell.angle_gamma   90.00
#
_symmetry.space_group_name_H-M   'P 1'
#
loop_
_entity.id
_entity.type
_entity.pdbx_description
1 polymer ?
#
loop_
_entity_poly.entity_id
_entity_poly.type
_entity_poly.pdbx_seq_one_letter_code
_entity_poly.pdbx_strand_id
1 'polypeptide(L)'
;MNFKNSITKHITKLVGTLKNEDELQEVLKRKFTKREYKTFIAFEEGKNIDEIKTLLKEEDEKEVEKIYQTAIKKLNQEIFKRELVDL
;
A
#
# COMPACT_ATOMS: atom_id res chain seq x y z
N MET A 1 -1.40 -4.31 11.12
CA MET A 1 -0.94 -4.88 9.83
C MET A 1 0.53 -5.27 9.91
N ASN A 2 1.00 -6.22 9.12
CA ASN A 2 2.42 -6.52 8.91
C ASN A 2 2.82 -6.06 7.50
N PHE A 3 3.66 -5.03 7.41
CA PHE A 3 4.01 -4.38 6.15
C PHE A 3 4.75 -5.30 5.20
N LYS A 4 5.70 -6.09 5.70
CA LYS A 4 6.41 -7.08 4.87
C LYS A 4 5.44 -8.02 4.18
N ASN A 5 4.54 -8.65 4.92
CA ASN A 5 3.58 -9.61 4.38
C ASN A 5 2.67 -8.97 3.33
N SER A 6 2.11 -7.80 3.63
CA SER A 6 1.24 -7.07 2.71
C SER A 6 1.95 -6.62 1.44
N ILE A 7 3.19 -6.14 1.55
CA ILE A 7 4.00 -5.74 0.40
C ILE A 7 4.35 -6.97 -0.45
N THR A 8 4.83 -8.05 0.16
CA THR A 8 5.21 -9.28 -0.54
C THR A 8 4.03 -9.92 -1.27
N LYS A 9 2.81 -9.84 -0.73
CA LYS A 9 1.58 -10.31 -1.38
C LYS A 9 1.32 -9.64 -2.74
N HIS A 10 1.71 -8.37 -2.88
CA HIS A 10 1.39 -7.56 -4.06
C HIS A 10 2.56 -7.32 -4.99
N ILE A 11 3.81 -7.52 -4.54
CA ILE A 11 4.99 -7.35 -5.39
C ILE A 11 5.19 -8.57 -6.28
N THR A 12 5.24 -8.36 -7.60
CA THR A 12 5.44 -9.44 -8.58
C THR A 12 6.87 -10.00 -8.59
N LYS A 13 7.87 -9.11 -8.51
CA LYS A 13 9.29 -9.44 -8.47
C LYS A 13 10.00 -8.40 -7.62
N LEU A 14 10.77 -8.86 -6.64
CA LEU A 14 11.59 -8.03 -5.75
C LEU A 14 13.05 -8.45 -5.89
N VAL A 15 13.95 -7.46 -5.95
CA VAL A 15 15.40 -7.67 -5.90
C VAL A 15 15.92 -6.96 -4.65
N GLY A 16 16.58 -7.69 -3.76
CA GLY A 16 17.02 -7.20 -2.44
C GLY A 16 16.14 -7.69 -1.29
N THR A 17 16.45 -7.24 -0.07
CA THR A 17 15.71 -7.62 1.14
C THR A 17 14.84 -6.46 1.60
N LEU A 18 13.56 -6.72 1.91
CA LEU A 18 12.68 -5.69 2.45
C LEU A 18 13.23 -5.13 3.77
N LYS A 19 13.21 -3.80 3.88
CA LYS A 19 13.56 -3.05 5.08
C LYS A 19 12.73 -3.45 6.29
N ASN A 20 13.08 -2.94 7.47
CA ASN A 20 12.28 -3.19 8.67
C ASN A 20 10.89 -2.51 8.60
N GLU A 21 9.97 -2.87 9.50
CA GLU A 21 8.58 -2.41 9.45
C GLU A 21 8.45 -0.87 9.51
N ASP A 22 9.27 -0.20 10.34
CA ASP A 22 9.23 1.24 10.50
C ASP A 22 9.68 1.96 9.22
N GLU A 23 10.77 1.49 8.63
CA GLU A 23 11.29 2.05 7.38
C GLU A 23 10.34 1.80 6.19
N LEU A 24 9.76 0.60 6.10
CA LEU A 24 8.74 0.31 5.09
C LEU A 24 7.56 1.26 5.24
N GLN A 25 7.09 1.47 6.47
CA GLN A 25 6.01 2.41 6.75
C GLN A 25 6.36 3.83 6.31
N GLU A 26 7.58 4.31 6.59
CA GLU A 26 8.03 5.63 6.16
C GLU A 26 8.07 5.78 4.64
N VAL A 27 8.61 4.76 3.94
CA VAL A 27 8.66 4.75 2.47
C VAL A 27 7.25 4.79 1.88
N LEU A 28 6.32 3.97 2.40
CA LEU A 28 4.93 3.98 1.97
C LEU A 28 4.27 5.35 2.19
N LYS A 29 4.46 5.98 3.36
CA LYS A 29 3.93 7.32 3.67
C LYS A 29 4.49 8.41 2.75
N ARG A 30 5.76 8.29 2.34
CA ARG A 30 6.41 9.25 1.42
C ARG A 30 5.94 9.08 -0.02
N LYS A 31 5.73 7.84 -0.46
CA LYS A 31 5.46 7.52 -1.87
C LYS A 31 3.99 7.49 -2.24
N PHE A 32 3.12 7.10 -1.31
CA PHE A 32 1.68 7.18 -1.50
C PHE A 32 1.16 8.55 -1.13
N THR A 33 0.11 8.97 -1.82
CA THR A 33 -0.73 10.07 -1.32
C THR A 33 -1.43 9.61 -0.03
N LYS A 34 -1.90 10.58 0.76
CA LYS A 34 -2.62 10.28 2.01
C LYS A 34 -3.84 9.37 1.80
N ARG A 35 -4.55 9.53 0.66
CA ARG A 35 -5.68 8.65 0.30
C ARG A 35 -5.19 7.24 -0.01
N GLU A 36 -4.25 7.08 -0.94
CA GLU A 36 -3.68 5.76 -1.30
C GLU A 36 -3.12 5.01 -0.09
N TYR A 37 -2.38 5.70 0.77
CA TYR A 37 -1.83 5.10 2.00
C TYR A 37 -2.95 4.58 2.90
N LYS A 38 -3.94 5.42 3.23
CA LYS A 38 -5.08 5.01 4.06
C LYS A 38 -5.85 3.84 3.47
N THR A 39 -6.13 3.89 2.16
CA THR A 39 -6.82 2.83 1.44
C THR A 39 -6.04 1.52 1.54
N PHE A 40 -4.74 1.55 1.23
CA PHE A 40 -3.86 0.38 1.29
C PHE A 40 -3.83 -0.25 2.68
N ILE A 41 -3.61 0.55 3.74
CA ILE A 41 -3.61 0.05 5.13
C ILE A 41 -4.96 -0.60 5.46
N ALA A 42 -6.07 0.07 5.15
CA ALA A 42 -7.38 -0.40 5.55
C ALA A 42 -7.75 -1.74 4.88
N PHE A 43 -7.44 -1.91 3.60
CA PHE A 43 -7.61 -3.19 2.90
C PHE A 43 -6.73 -4.30 3.50
N GLU A 44 -5.47 -3.99 3.79
CA GLU A 44 -4.52 -4.97 4.30
C GLU A 44 -4.70 -5.29 5.79
N GLU A 45 -5.41 -4.43 6.53
CA GLU A 45 -5.95 -4.73 7.87
C GLU A 45 -7.23 -5.58 7.82
N GLY A 46 -7.76 -5.87 6.63
CA GLY A 46 -8.96 -6.69 6.46
C GLY A 46 -10.27 -5.95 6.75
N LYS A 47 -10.27 -4.61 6.72
CA LYS A 47 -11.51 -3.83 6.83
C LYS A 47 -12.42 -4.09 5.65
N ASN A 48 -13.72 -4.07 5.90
CA ASN A 48 -14.70 -4.19 4.82
C ASN A 48 -14.81 -2.88 4.03
N ILE A 49 -15.44 -2.95 2.86
CA ILE A 49 -15.52 -1.81 1.95
C ILE A 49 -16.26 -0.60 2.54
N ASP A 50 -17.29 -0.81 3.37
CA ASP A 50 -18.08 0.26 3.98
C ASP A 50 -17.29 1.02 5.06
N GLU A 51 -16.47 0.31 5.83
CA GLU A 51 -15.52 0.91 6.76
C GLU A 51 -14.48 1.77 6.02
N ILE A 52 -14.01 1.29 4.86
CA ILE A 52 -13.02 2.00 4.03
C ILE A 52 -13.64 3.26 3.42
N LYS A 53 -14.85 3.16 2.86
CA LYS A 53 -15.63 4.29 2.35
C LYS A 53 -15.77 5.39 3.40
N THR A 54 -16.15 5.00 4.62
CA THR A 54 -16.27 5.93 5.76
C THR A 54 -14.94 6.58 6.12
N LEU A 55 -13.84 5.81 6.16
CA LEU A 55 -12.49 6.31 6.48
C LEU A 55 -11.97 7.32 5.45
N LEU A 56 -12.30 7.10 4.17
CA LEU A 56 -11.85 7.90 3.05
C LEU A 56 -12.80 9.05 2.70
N LYS A 57 -13.99 9.08 3.32
CA LYS A 57 -15.11 9.95 2.93
C LYS A 57 -15.39 9.83 1.43
N GLU A 58 -15.46 8.60 0.95
CA GLU A 58 -15.70 8.24 -0.44
C GLU A 58 -16.87 7.26 -0.47
N GLU A 59 -18.00 7.61 -1.08
CA GLU A 59 -19.17 6.74 -1.12
C GLU A 59 -19.12 5.78 -2.31
N ASP A 60 -18.38 6.13 -3.37
CA ASP A 60 -18.22 5.28 -4.55
C ASP A 60 -17.22 4.15 -4.29
N GLU A 61 -17.76 2.93 -4.19
CA GLU A 61 -17.00 1.69 -4.10
C GLU A 61 -15.95 1.54 -5.19
N LYS A 62 -16.30 1.84 -6.43
CA LYS A 62 -15.41 1.65 -7.58
C LYS A 62 -14.22 2.60 -7.49
N GLU A 63 -14.42 3.81 -6.96
CA GLU A 63 -13.33 4.75 -6.76
C GLU A 63 -12.41 4.27 -5.62
N VAL A 64 -12.96 3.74 -4.52
CA VAL A 64 -12.16 3.13 -3.44
C VAL A 64 -11.31 1.97 -3.97
N GLU A 65 -11.90 1.05 -4.73
CA GLU A 65 -11.17 -0.06 -5.36
C GLU A 65 -10.11 0.43 -6.34
N LYS A 66 -10.41 1.45 -7.14
CA LYS A 66 -9.47 2.04 -8.09
C LYS A 66 -8.29 2.71 -7.40
N ILE A 67 -8.51 3.39 -6.28
CA ILE A 67 -7.41 3.95 -5.45
C ILE A 67 -6.52 2.81 -4.96
N TYR A 68 -7.12 1.71 -4.48
CA TYR A 68 -6.36 0.55 -4.02
C TYR A 68 -5.53 -0.09 -5.14
N GLN A 69 -6.12 -0.32 -6.31
CA GLN A 69 -5.41 -0.83 -7.49
C GLN A 69 -4.30 0.11 -7.95
N THR A 70 -4.51 1.42 -7.83
CA THR A 70 -3.49 2.43 -8.14
C THR A 70 -2.31 2.36 -7.15
N ALA A 71 -2.60 2.16 -5.86
CA ALA A 71 -1.57 1.95 -4.84
C ALA A 71 -0.74 0.68 -5.12
N ILE A 72 -1.38 -0.44 -5.46
CA ILE A 72 -0.68 -1.70 -5.84
C ILE A 72 0.19 -1.50 -7.09
N LYS A 73 -0.33 -0.82 -8.12
CA LYS A 73 0.44 -0.50 -9.33
C LYS A 73 1.66 0.35 -9.02
N LYS A 74 1.51 1.38 -8.16
CA LYS A 74 2.63 2.22 -7.69
C LYS A 74 3.66 1.43 -6.91
N LEU A 75 3.21 0.54 -6.00
CA LEU A 75 4.09 -0.34 -5.23
C LEU A 75 5.00 -1.19 -6.13
N ASN A 76 4.48 -1.60 -7.30
CA ASN A 76 5.21 -2.39 -8.28
C ASN A 76 6.11 -1.59 -9.23
N GLN A 77 6.18 -0.27 -9.12
CA GLN A 77 7.13 0.52 -9.91
C GLN A 77 8.56 0.27 -9.40
N GLU A 78 9.51 0.06 -10.30
CA GLU A 78 10.90 -0.25 -9.93
C GLU A 78 11.52 0.85 -9.04
N ILE A 79 11.19 2.11 -9.28
CA ILE A 79 11.61 3.23 -8.43
C ILE A 79 11.06 3.14 -7.00
N PHE A 80 9.88 2.55 -6.81
CA PHE A 80 9.28 2.36 -5.50
C PHE A 80 9.93 1.16 -4.81
N LYS A 81 10.01 0.02 -5.52
CA LYS A 81 10.63 -1.21 -4.99
C LYS A 81 12.05 -0.99 -4.50
N ARG A 82 12.85 -0.22 -5.24
CA ARG A 82 14.22 0.15 -4.85
C ARG A 82 14.30 0.88 -3.51
N GLU A 83 13.26 1.61 -3.12
CA GLU A 83 13.23 2.29 -1.82
C GLU A 83 12.74 1.39 -0.68
N LEU A 84 12.01 0.32 -0.99
CA LEU A 84 11.51 -0.66 -0.03
C LEU A 84 12.57 -1.67 0.42
N VAL A 85 13.68 -1.77 -0.31
CA VAL A 85 14.73 -2.76 -0.07
C VAL A 85 16.04 -2.11 0.36
N ASP A 86 16.79 -2.86 1.14
CA ASP A 86 18.23 -2.66 1.29
C ASP A 86 18.96 -3.58 0.29
N LEU A 87 20.05 -3.06 -0.27
CA LEU A 87 20.94 -3.76 -1.21
C LEU A 87 22.06 -4.50 -0.46
#